data_AF-A0AAD7WBA2-F1
#
_entry.id   AF-A0AAD7WBA2-F1
#
_cell.length_a   1.000
_cell.length_b   1.000
_cell.length_c   1.000
_cell.angle_alpha   90.00
_cell.angle_beta   90.00
_cell.angle_gamma   90.00
#
_symmetry.space_group_name_H-M   'P 1'
#
loop_
_entity.id
_entity.type
_entity.pdbx_description
1 polymer ?
#
loop_
_entity_poly.entity_id
_entity_poly.type
_entity_poly.pdbx_seq_one_letter_code
_entity_poly.pdbx_strand_id
1 'polypeptide(L)'
;MKKATKHYEALANRASANGHIIDIYACALDQTGLLEMKCCANHTGGYMVMADSFNTSLFKQTFQRVFTKDLQGEFKMAFAGTLEIKTSREIKISGAIGPCVSLNAKGPCVSENEIGTGGTCQWKICGLDPNSTLALYFEVVNQPSRGQAAEPLQGPGGPVGHHAAIVRGEADLCKPVHGGQSQEVDRGQLEKEGATESPRQTSHRQELRVRTRVSVRRPLLSSTSGGAPFPQHRAHAGGDHDDRVRHGNGRHSCPRPPPILFCPLPPAATQTPLESAAHRSSERALTAVTRRAALREAALKVDSGDEAQRTNPPQGGRGAVQFVTQYQHSSGQRRIRVTTIARNWADAQTQIQSIAASFDQEASAILMARLAVYRAETEEGPDALRWLDRQLIRLCQKFGDYHKDDPNSFRFSETFSLYPQFMFHLRRSPFLQVFNNSPDESSYYRHQFMRQDLTQSLIMIQPILYAYSFNGPPGTFLNPDLS
;
A
#
# COMPACT_ATOMS: atom_id res chain seq x y z
N MET A 1 8.21 22.97 11.49
CA MET A 1 7.35 22.18 12.38
C MET A 1 5.90 22.73 12.36
N LYS A 2 5.09 22.54 13.43
CA LYS A 2 3.61 22.59 13.48
C LYS A 2 2.88 23.57 12.51
N LYS A 3 3.31 24.83 12.33
CA LYS A 3 2.70 25.78 11.37
C LYS A 3 2.80 25.32 9.90
N ALA A 4 3.93 24.74 9.49
CA ALA A 4 4.14 24.22 8.15
C ALA A 4 3.42 22.89 7.93
N THR A 5 3.38 22.02 8.94
CA THR A 5 2.59 20.77 8.92
C THR A 5 1.12 21.05 8.59
N LYS A 6 0.49 21.99 9.32
CA LYS A 6 -0.90 22.41 9.08
C LYS A 6 -1.13 23.02 7.68
N HIS A 7 -0.13 23.68 7.11
CA HIS A 7 -0.22 24.22 5.75
C HIS A 7 -0.25 23.08 4.71
N TYR A 8 0.65 22.11 4.82
CA TYR A 8 0.70 20.98 3.89
C TYR A 8 -0.47 20.00 4.08
N GLU A 9 -0.98 19.82 5.31
CA GLU A 9 -2.21 19.05 5.55
C GLU A 9 -3.41 19.67 4.82
N ALA A 10 -3.55 21.00 4.86
CA ALA A 10 -4.58 21.71 4.11
C ALA A 10 -4.40 21.59 2.58
N LEU A 11 -3.16 21.53 2.09
CA LEU A 11 -2.87 21.29 0.68
C LEU A 11 -3.19 19.83 0.27
N ALA A 12 -2.79 18.86 1.10
CA ALA A 12 -3.03 17.44 0.90
C ALA A 12 -4.54 17.12 0.83
N ASN A 13 -5.33 17.70 1.75
CA ASN A 13 -6.79 17.55 1.77
C ASN A 13 -7.45 18.22 0.56
N ARG A 14 -6.95 19.38 0.10
CA ARG A 14 -7.42 20.00 -1.15
C ARG A 14 -7.08 19.16 -2.38
N ALA A 15 -5.90 18.54 -2.43
CA ALA A 15 -5.50 17.68 -3.54
C ALA A 15 -6.30 16.37 -3.57
N SER A 16 -6.46 15.70 -2.43
CA SER A 16 -7.20 14.44 -2.33
C SER A 16 -8.70 14.64 -2.62
N ALA A 17 -9.32 15.72 -2.13
CA ALA A 17 -10.68 16.09 -2.48
C ALA A 17 -10.86 16.22 -4.01
N ASN A 18 -9.96 16.93 -4.69
CA ASN A 18 -9.96 17.07 -6.15
C ASN A 18 -9.50 15.80 -6.92
N GLY A 19 -8.93 14.80 -6.24
CA GLY A 19 -8.41 13.59 -6.88
C GLY A 19 -7.04 13.77 -7.54
N HIS A 20 -6.31 14.82 -7.19
CA HIS A 20 -4.94 15.06 -7.65
C HIS A 20 -3.93 14.30 -6.80
N ILE A 21 -2.82 13.92 -7.42
CA ILE A 21 -1.67 13.22 -6.82
C ILE A 21 -0.56 14.24 -6.59
N ILE A 22 0.10 14.22 -5.43
CA ILE A 22 1.30 15.03 -5.16
C ILE A 22 2.49 14.10 -4.94
N ASP A 23 3.42 14.10 -5.89
CA ASP A 23 4.74 13.46 -5.76
C ASP A 23 5.77 14.46 -5.23
N ILE A 24 6.69 14.00 -4.38
CA ILE A 24 7.76 14.81 -3.79
C ILE A 24 9.10 14.16 -4.13
N TYR A 25 9.91 14.87 -4.92
CA TYR A 25 11.28 14.51 -5.25
C TYR A 25 12.23 15.48 -4.53
N ALA A 26 12.67 15.09 -3.34
CA ALA A 26 13.64 15.84 -2.55
C ALA A 26 15.06 15.42 -2.93
N CYS A 27 15.89 16.36 -3.37
CA CYS A 27 17.33 16.12 -3.42
C CYS A 27 18.18 17.27 -2.87
N ALA A 28 18.90 16.97 -1.79
CA ALA A 28 19.85 17.83 -1.08
C ALA A 28 20.72 16.97 -0.15
N LEU A 29 21.82 17.55 0.37
CA LEU A 29 22.70 16.93 1.37
C LEU A 29 22.22 17.10 2.83
N ASP A 30 21.12 17.82 3.01
CA ASP A 30 20.49 18.12 4.30
C ASP A 30 18.96 18.10 4.12
N GLN A 31 18.21 18.17 5.21
CA GLN A 31 16.76 18.02 5.26
C GLN A 31 16.02 19.04 4.39
N THR A 32 14.85 18.63 3.93
CA THR A 32 14.04 19.34 2.92
C THR A 32 12.62 19.65 3.39
N GLY A 33 12.21 19.11 4.55
CA GLY A 33 10.87 19.27 5.11
C GLY A 33 9.90 18.15 4.70
N LEU A 34 10.41 16.95 4.37
CA LEU A 34 9.57 15.77 4.17
C LEU A 34 8.70 15.47 5.41
N LEU A 35 9.17 15.74 6.63
CA LEU A 35 8.35 15.60 7.83
C LEU A 35 7.03 16.39 7.75
N GLU A 36 7.08 17.67 7.37
CA GLU A 36 5.87 18.47 7.22
C GLU A 36 5.11 18.21 5.92
N MET A 37 5.80 17.86 4.83
CA MET A 37 5.18 17.61 3.52
C MET A 37 4.58 16.21 3.35
N LYS A 38 4.89 15.23 4.22
CA LYS A 38 4.52 13.81 4.03
C LYS A 38 3.03 13.57 3.80
N CYS A 39 2.15 14.35 4.42
CA CYS A 39 0.71 14.28 4.24
C CYS A 39 0.29 14.41 2.76
N CYS A 40 0.97 15.23 1.96
CA CYS A 40 0.70 15.42 0.52
C CYS A 40 0.87 14.11 -0.27
N ALA A 41 1.98 13.41 -0.06
CA ALA A 41 2.23 12.11 -0.71
C ALA A 41 1.36 11.01 -0.10
N ASN A 42 1.27 10.95 1.24
CA ASN A 42 0.54 9.91 1.97
C ASN A 42 -0.96 9.91 1.64
N HIS A 43 -1.65 11.06 1.68
CA HIS A 43 -3.10 11.13 1.44
C HIS A 43 -3.47 10.96 -0.04
N THR A 44 -2.58 11.33 -0.96
CA THR A 44 -2.87 11.27 -2.40
C THR A 44 -2.35 9.99 -3.08
N GLY A 45 -1.50 9.21 -2.42
CA GLY A 45 -0.82 8.06 -3.01
C GLY A 45 0.35 8.42 -3.93
N GLY A 46 0.74 9.70 -3.99
CA GLY A 46 1.92 10.15 -4.72
C GLY A 46 3.22 9.59 -4.15
N TYR A 47 4.28 9.61 -4.95
CA TYR A 47 5.59 9.06 -4.55
C TYR A 47 6.38 10.05 -3.70
N MET A 48 7.07 9.55 -2.68
CA MET A 48 8.14 10.28 -2.01
C MET A 48 9.49 9.68 -2.43
N VAL A 49 10.43 10.52 -2.86
CA VAL A 49 11.79 10.12 -3.25
C VAL A 49 12.79 11.07 -2.60
N MET A 50 13.83 10.49 -2.00
CA MET A 50 14.89 11.18 -1.28
C MET A 50 16.25 10.69 -1.80
N ALA A 51 17.17 11.61 -2.11
CA ALA A 51 18.54 11.32 -2.56
C ALA A 51 19.44 12.56 -2.44
N ASP A 52 20.75 12.41 -2.42
CA ASP A 52 21.70 13.53 -2.22
C ASP A 52 21.62 14.59 -3.35
N SER A 53 21.38 14.15 -4.59
CA SER A 53 21.39 15.00 -5.78
C SER A 53 20.64 14.39 -6.97
N PHE A 54 19.95 15.24 -7.73
CA PHE A 54 19.32 14.90 -9.02
C PHE A 54 20.31 14.36 -10.07
N ASN A 55 21.61 14.63 -9.93
CA ASN A 55 22.61 14.14 -10.88
C ASN A 55 23.01 12.68 -10.64
N THR A 56 22.63 12.08 -9.51
CA THR A 56 22.93 10.67 -9.18
C THR A 56 22.28 9.69 -10.14
N SER A 57 22.89 8.53 -10.33
CA SER A 57 22.28 7.36 -10.98
C SER A 57 21.02 6.90 -10.24
N LEU A 58 21.07 6.90 -8.90
CA LEU A 58 19.96 6.56 -8.00
C LEU A 58 18.70 7.38 -8.32
N PHE A 59 18.80 8.73 -8.35
CA PHE A 59 17.66 9.57 -8.71
C PHE A 59 17.17 9.29 -10.13
N LYS A 60 18.08 9.29 -11.12
CA LYS A 60 17.72 9.16 -12.54
C LYS A 60 16.98 7.85 -12.83
N GLN A 61 17.46 6.72 -12.32
CA GLN A 61 16.79 5.42 -12.47
C GLN A 61 15.47 5.36 -11.71
N THR A 62 15.40 5.92 -10.49
CA THR A 62 14.17 5.94 -9.70
C THR A 62 13.08 6.78 -10.38
N PHE A 63 13.44 7.94 -10.92
CA PHE A 63 12.53 8.80 -11.68
C PHE A 63 12.06 8.14 -12.98
N GLN A 64 12.92 7.39 -13.69
CA GLN A 64 12.51 6.60 -14.86
C GLN A 64 11.49 5.49 -14.48
N ARG A 65 11.68 4.82 -13.34
CA ARG A 65 10.76 3.76 -12.86
C ARG A 65 9.34 4.26 -12.59
N VAL A 66 9.15 5.55 -12.27
CA VAL A 66 7.81 6.17 -12.12
C VAL A 66 6.98 6.02 -13.39
N PHE A 67 7.63 6.00 -14.56
CA PHE A 67 7.01 5.90 -15.88
C PHE A 67 7.13 4.49 -16.50
N THR A 68 7.31 3.46 -15.67
CA THR A 68 7.34 2.06 -16.14
C THR A 68 6.04 1.70 -16.87
N LYS A 69 6.18 1.11 -18.05
CA LYS A 69 5.06 0.60 -18.86
C LYS A 69 4.78 -0.88 -18.60
N ASP A 70 3.57 -1.32 -18.89
CA ASP A 70 3.14 -2.72 -18.92
C ASP A 70 3.49 -3.39 -20.27
N LEU A 71 2.99 -4.61 -20.50
CA LEU A 71 3.24 -5.38 -21.74
C LEU A 71 2.51 -4.79 -22.95
N GLN A 72 1.49 -3.95 -22.71
CA GLN A 72 0.69 -3.26 -23.71
C GLN A 72 1.27 -1.88 -24.06
N GLY A 73 2.35 -1.48 -23.37
CA GLY A 73 2.99 -0.17 -23.54
C GLY A 73 2.30 0.96 -22.78
N GLU A 74 1.34 0.67 -21.92
CA GLU A 74 0.62 1.66 -21.10
C GLU A 74 1.31 1.86 -19.74
N PHE A 75 1.18 3.03 -19.11
CA PHE A 75 1.85 3.25 -17.82
C PHE A 75 1.23 2.39 -16.71
N LYS A 76 2.05 1.81 -15.83
CA LYS A 76 1.54 1.00 -14.69
C LYS A 76 0.78 1.79 -13.63
N MET A 77 0.78 3.13 -13.69
CA MET A 77 0.05 4.00 -12.77
C MET A 77 -1.44 4.09 -13.10
N ALA A 78 -2.26 4.19 -12.06
CA ALA A 78 -3.70 4.35 -12.11
C ALA A 78 -4.16 5.52 -11.23
N PHE A 79 -5.30 6.12 -11.59
CA PHE A 79 -5.76 7.40 -11.06
C PHE A 79 -7.18 7.31 -10.49
N ALA A 80 -7.52 8.25 -9.60
CA ALA A 80 -8.89 8.46 -9.09
C ALA A 80 -9.56 7.18 -8.56
N GLY A 81 -8.78 6.33 -7.88
CA GLY A 81 -9.25 5.10 -7.27
C GLY A 81 -10.30 5.36 -6.19
N THR A 82 -11.34 4.54 -6.18
CA THR A 82 -12.38 4.46 -5.14
C THR A 82 -12.52 2.99 -4.76
N LEU A 83 -12.11 2.66 -3.54
CA LEU A 83 -12.25 1.35 -2.93
C LEU A 83 -13.52 1.35 -2.07
N GLU A 84 -14.48 0.51 -2.44
CA GLU A 84 -15.65 0.16 -1.62
C GLU A 84 -15.47 -1.25 -1.04
N ILE A 85 -15.85 -1.45 0.23
CA ILE A 85 -15.79 -2.75 0.91
C ILE A 85 -17.19 -3.17 1.39
N LYS A 86 -17.59 -4.38 1.00
CA LYS A 86 -18.84 -5.03 1.40
C LYS A 86 -18.52 -6.29 2.20
N THR A 87 -19.29 -6.55 3.26
CA THR A 87 -19.03 -7.63 4.22
C THR A 87 -20.31 -8.39 4.55
N SER A 88 -20.18 -9.62 5.04
CA SER A 88 -21.24 -10.29 5.80
C SER A 88 -21.63 -9.45 7.03
N ARG A 89 -22.89 -9.50 7.45
CA ARG A 89 -23.45 -8.68 8.55
C ARG A 89 -22.74 -8.89 9.90
N GLU A 90 -22.08 -10.03 10.10
CA GLU A 90 -21.28 -10.38 11.28
C GLU A 90 -19.83 -9.86 11.21
N ILE A 91 -19.43 -9.17 10.13
CA ILE A 91 -18.10 -8.56 9.96
C ILE A 91 -18.29 -7.06 9.74
N LYS A 92 -17.85 -6.24 10.71
CA LYS A 92 -17.73 -4.79 10.54
C LYS A 92 -16.28 -4.39 10.21
N ILE A 93 -16.10 -3.24 9.60
CA ILE A 93 -14.81 -2.66 9.20
C ILE A 93 -14.41 -1.62 10.25
N SER A 94 -13.25 -1.78 10.88
CA SER A 94 -12.65 -0.78 11.78
C SER A 94 -11.98 0.35 11.00
N GLY A 95 -11.34 0.05 9.86
CA GLY A 95 -10.75 1.08 9.00
C GLY A 95 -9.53 0.63 8.21
N ALA A 96 -8.84 1.58 7.60
CA ALA A 96 -7.69 1.36 6.73
C ALA A 96 -6.42 2.06 7.21
N ILE A 97 -5.25 1.44 6.98
CA ILE A 97 -3.92 2.08 7.13
C ILE A 97 -3.11 1.88 5.84
N GLY A 98 -2.77 3.00 5.21
CA GLY A 98 -2.01 3.08 3.95
C GLY A 98 -2.41 4.34 3.16
N PRO A 99 -1.91 4.52 1.92
CA PRO A 99 -2.17 5.71 1.13
C PRO A 99 -3.63 5.83 0.64
N CYS A 100 -4.50 6.41 1.47
CA CYS A 100 -5.92 6.58 1.19
C CYS A 100 -6.54 7.70 2.04
N VAL A 101 -7.74 8.17 1.66
CA VAL A 101 -8.55 9.14 2.40
C VAL A 101 -9.99 8.64 2.51
N SER A 102 -10.64 8.86 3.66
CA SER A 102 -12.04 8.49 3.87
C SER A 102 -12.98 9.23 2.92
N LEU A 103 -13.95 8.51 2.34
CA LEU A 103 -15.11 9.13 1.68
C LEU A 103 -16.30 9.34 2.64
N ASN A 104 -16.14 9.00 3.92
CA ASN A 104 -17.14 9.11 4.98
C ASN A 104 -18.47 8.38 4.67
N ALA A 105 -18.43 7.37 3.81
CA ALA A 105 -19.57 6.52 3.47
C ALA A 105 -19.93 5.65 4.67
N LYS A 106 -20.98 6.03 5.41
CA LYS A 106 -21.54 5.23 6.50
C LYS A 106 -22.38 4.07 5.94
N GLY A 107 -22.44 2.97 6.67
CA GLY A 107 -23.21 1.79 6.31
C GLY A 107 -23.21 0.74 7.42
N PRO A 108 -24.02 -0.33 7.32
CA PRO A 108 -24.14 -1.36 8.37
C PRO A 108 -22.84 -2.15 8.61
N CYS A 109 -21.95 -2.16 7.62
CA CYS A 109 -20.61 -2.75 7.69
C CYS A 109 -19.56 -1.86 8.38
N VAL A 110 -19.88 -0.64 8.84
CA VAL A 110 -18.90 0.24 9.51
C VAL A 110 -18.92 0.00 11.03
N SER A 111 -17.74 -0.24 11.63
CA SER A 111 -17.62 -0.35 13.09
C SER A 111 -17.52 1.02 13.76
N GLU A 112 -18.04 1.11 14.97
CA GLU A 112 -17.80 2.21 15.92
C GLU A 112 -16.34 2.20 16.43
N ASN A 113 -15.64 1.07 16.31
CA ASN A 113 -14.31 0.85 16.86
C ASN A 113 -13.20 1.12 15.83
N GLU A 114 -13.01 2.40 15.52
CA GLU A 114 -12.16 2.84 14.42
C GLU A 114 -10.66 2.44 14.57
N ILE A 115 -10.00 2.21 13.42
CA ILE A 115 -8.53 2.09 13.29
C ILE A 115 -8.10 2.89 12.06
N GLY A 116 -7.07 3.73 12.21
CA GLY A 116 -6.47 4.44 11.08
C GLY A 116 -7.47 5.42 10.46
N THR A 117 -7.61 5.38 9.14
CA THR A 117 -8.69 6.01 8.41
C THR A 117 -9.96 5.16 8.55
N GLY A 118 -10.62 5.28 9.71
CA GLY A 118 -11.84 4.55 10.07
C GLY A 118 -13.13 5.22 9.62
N GLY A 119 -14.25 4.80 10.21
CA GLY A 119 -15.53 5.50 10.11
C GLY A 119 -16.21 5.49 8.75
N THR A 120 -15.79 4.63 7.83
CA THR A 120 -16.28 4.55 6.45
C THR A 120 -16.24 3.11 5.93
N CYS A 121 -17.03 2.79 4.91
CA CYS A 121 -16.86 1.60 4.06
C CYS A 121 -16.27 1.91 2.68
N GLN A 122 -15.96 3.18 2.40
CA GLN A 122 -15.36 3.64 1.15
C GLN A 122 -14.15 4.58 1.36
N TRP A 123 -13.10 4.38 0.57
CA TRP A 123 -11.87 5.18 0.58
C TRP A 123 -11.50 5.65 -0.83
N LYS A 124 -10.97 6.86 -0.93
CA LYS A 124 -10.38 7.42 -2.14
C LYS A 124 -8.86 7.20 -2.14
N ILE A 125 -8.33 6.81 -3.28
CA ILE A 125 -6.91 6.53 -3.53
C ILE A 125 -6.55 7.29 -4.81
N CYS A 126 -6.00 8.50 -4.69
CA CYS A 126 -5.93 9.42 -5.84
C CYS A 126 -4.93 8.93 -6.91
N GLY A 127 -3.84 8.30 -6.47
CA GLY A 127 -2.88 7.57 -7.29
C GLY A 127 -2.58 6.20 -6.69
N LEU A 128 -2.52 5.18 -7.55
CA LEU A 128 -2.17 3.81 -7.20
C LEU A 128 -1.36 3.16 -8.32
N ASP A 129 -0.67 2.08 -7.98
CA ASP A 129 0.10 1.21 -8.87
C ASP A 129 -0.06 -0.27 -8.43
N PRO A 130 0.47 -1.26 -9.15
CA PRO A 130 0.29 -2.68 -8.80
C PRO A 130 0.87 -3.10 -7.45
N ASN A 131 1.74 -2.27 -6.84
CA ASN A 131 2.40 -2.56 -5.56
C ASN A 131 1.65 -1.91 -4.38
N SER A 132 0.78 -0.93 -4.65
CA SER A 132 0.12 -0.08 -3.66
C SER A 132 -0.83 -0.89 -2.76
N THR A 133 -0.37 -1.20 -1.56
CA THR A 133 -1.00 -2.13 -0.62
C THR A 133 -1.57 -1.41 0.61
N LEU A 134 -2.88 -1.54 0.84
CA LEU A 134 -3.57 -1.07 2.04
C LEU A 134 -3.71 -2.19 3.09
N ALA A 135 -3.55 -1.83 4.36
CA ALA A 135 -3.96 -2.68 5.49
C ALA A 135 -5.41 -2.36 5.85
N LEU A 136 -6.23 -3.39 5.99
CA LEU A 136 -7.67 -3.26 6.23
C LEU A 136 -8.03 -4.06 7.50
N TYR A 137 -8.59 -3.36 8.49
CA TYR A 137 -8.87 -3.92 9.81
C TYR A 137 -10.38 -4.07 10.00
N PHE A 138 -10.78 -5.19 10.58
CA PHE A 138 -12.18 -5.57 10.76
C PHE A 138 -12.41 -6.07 12.19
N GLU A 139 -13.68 -6.22 12.53
CA GLU A 139 -14.17 -6.67 13.81
C GLU A 139 -15.33 -7.62 13.56
N VAL A 140 -15.25 -8.85 14.10
CA VAL A 140 -16.40 -9.77 14.11
C VAL A 140 -17.38 -9.25 15.15
N VAL A 141 -18.65 -9.14 14.77
CA VAL A 141 -19.74 -8.71 15.64
C VAL A 141 -20.77 -9.83 15.71
N ASN A 142 -20.71 -10.63 16.77
CA ASN A 142 -21.80 -11.53 17.11
C ASN A 142 -22.98 -10.68 17.59
N GLN A 143 -24.14 -10.83 16.95
CA GLN A 143 -25.37 -10.31 17.51
C GLN A 143 -25.80 -11.21 18.68
N PRO A 144 -26.29 -10.66 19.81
CA PRO A 144 -27.00 -11.47 20.80
C PRO A 144 -28.21 -12.10 20.10
N SER A 145 -28.46 -13.37 20.37
CA SER A 145 -29.54 -14.12 19.74
C SER A 145 -30.89 -13.54 20.14
N ARG A 146 -31.51 -12.76 19.24
CA ARG A 146 -32.96 -12.50 19.31
C ARG A 146 -33.65 -13.86 19.29
N GLY A 147 -34.16 -14.28 20.45
CA GLY A 147 -34.82 -15.56 20.60
C GLY A 147 -35.96 -15.68 19.60
N GLN A 148 -35.89 -16.69 18.74
CA GLN A 148 -37.03 -17.07 17.93
C GLN A 148 -38.06 -17.70 18.87
N ALA A 149 -39.07 -16.92 19.26
CA ALA A 149 -40.31 -17.48 19.78
C ALA A 149 -40.89 -18.36 18.67
N ALA A 150 -40.89 -19.67 18.89
CA ALA A 150 -41.37 -20.63 17.91
C ALA A 150 -42.90 -20.65 17.94
N GLU A 151 -43.54 -20.01 16.97
CA GLU A 151 -44.95 -20.30 16.69
C GLU A 151 -45.06 -21.73 16.12
N PRO A 152 -46.02 -22.55 16.58
CA PRO A 152 -46.18 -23.92 16.14
C PRO A 152 -46.75 -23.97 14.72
N LEU A 153 -46.08 -24.72 13.84
CA LEU A 153 -46.54 -24.98 12.47
C LEU A 153 -47.86 -25.75 12.45
N GLN A 154 -48.89 -25.17 11.83
CA GLN A 154 -50.04 -25.89 11.29
C GLN A 154 -50.19 -25.59 9.80
N GLY A 155 -50.26 -26.65 9.01
CA GLY A 155 -50.84 -26.68 7.66
C GLY A 155 -51.90 -27.79 7.59
N PRO A 156 -52.43 -28.15 6.40
CA PRO A 156 -52.00 -27.74 5.06
C PRO A 156 -53.12 -27.16 4.17
N GLY A 157 -52.78 -26.62 3.00
CA GLY A 157 -53.74 -26.45 1.89
C GLY A 157 -53.37 -25.43 0.81
N GLY A 158 -53.42 -25.84 -0.47
CA GLY A 158 -53.46 -24.93 -1.63
C GLY A 158 -52.13 -24.74 -2.40
N PRO A 159 -52.10 -24.89 -3.75
CA PRO A 159 -50.94 -24.60 -4.60
C PRO A 159 -51.03 -23.20 -5.27
N VAL A 160 -50.10 -22.95 -6.23
CA VAL A 160 -49.84 -21.67 -6.96
C VAL A 160 -48.98 -20.68 -6.15
N GLY A 161 -47.89 -20.09 -6.66
CA GLY A 161 -47.23 -20.26 -7.97
C GLY A 161 -46.04 -19.30 -8.18
N HIS A 162 -45.51 -19.24 -9.41
CA HIS A 162 -44.51 -18.29 -9.96
C HIS A 162 -43.00 -18.46 -9.68
N HIS A 163 -42.30 -18.90 -10.73
CA HIS A 163 -40.99 -18.47 -11.24
C HIS A 163 -39.83 -18.15 -10.28
N ALA A 164 -38.88 -19.08 -10.19
CA ALA A 164 -37.46 -18.74 -10.12
C ALA A 164 -36.87 -18.78 -11.55
N ALA A 165 -36.61 -17.62 -12.15
CA ALA A 165 -36.03 -17.51 -13.49
C ALA A 165 -34.51 -17.32 -13.43
N ILE A 166 -33.75 -18.33 -13.86
CA ILE A 166 -32.31 -18.18 -14.12
C ILE A 166 -32.16 -17.42 -15.44
N VAL A 167 -31.51 -16.26 -15.42
CA VAL A 167 -31.13 -15.52 -16.62
C VAL A 167 -29.61 -15.54 -16.77
N ARG A 168 -29.11 -16.44 -17.63
CA ARG A 168 -27.85 -16.20 -18.34
C ARG A 168 -28.15 -15.23 -19.48
N GLY A 169 -27.26 -14.26 -19.70
CA GLY A 169 -27.30 -13.37 -20.86
C GLY A 169 -25.96 -13.40 -21.60
N GLU A 170 -25.93 -14.11 -22.71
CA GLU A 170 -24.97 -13.87 -23.80
C GLU A 170 -25.60 -12.90 -24.83
N ALA A 171 -24.88 -12.61 -25.93
CA ALA A 171 -25.35 -11.85 -27.09
C ALA A 171 -25.51 -10.31 -26.88
N ASP A 172 -25.25 -9.43 -27.85
CA ASP A 172 -24.45 -9.61 -29.08
C ASP A 172 -23.93 -8.27 -29.66
N LEU A 173 -23.22 -8.33 -30.79
CA LEU A 173 -22.84 -7.17 -31.59
C LEU A 173 -24.06 -6.42 -32.18
N CYS A 174 -24.02 -5.09 -32.15
CA CYS A 174 -24.66 -4.24 -33.17
C CYS A 174 -23.79 -3.03 -33.55
N LYS A 175 -24.01 -2.51 -34.77
CA LYS A 175 -23.25 -1.42 -35.41
C LYS A 175 -24.08 -0.11 -35.46
N PRO A 176 -23.45 1.07 -35.68
CA PRO A 176 -24.10 2.36 -35.47
C PRO A 176 -25.00 2.83 -36.62
N VAL A 177 -25.85 3.81 -36.31
CA VAL A 177 -26.70 4.57 -37.26
C VAL A 177 -26.14 6.00 -37.43
N HIS A 178 -26.39 6.64 -38.57
CA HIS A 178 -26.02 8.04 -38.88
C HIS A 178 -27.26 8.95 -39.03
N GLY A 179 -27.13 10.25 -38.75
CA GLY A 179 -28.08 11.27 -39.22
C GLY A 179 -28.15 12.57 -38.38
N GLY A 180 -28.14 13.74 -39.04
CA GLY A 180 -28.32 15.09 -38.44
C GLY A 180 -27.05 15.65 -37.79
N GLN A 181 -26.27 16.60 -38.32
CA GLN A 181 -26.48 17.92 -38.98
C GLN A 181 -26.80 19.12 -38.07
N SER A 182 -25.97 20.16 -38.23
CA SER A 182 -26.12 21.55 -37.78
C SER A 182 -26.02 21.82 -36.26
N GLN A 183 -25.53 22.99 -35.80
CA GLN A 183 -25.16 24.21 -36.52
C GLN A 183 -23.90 24.88 -35.91
N GLU A 184 -23.19 25.66 -36.72
CA GLU A 184 -21.95 26.35 -36.36
C GLU A 184 -22.19 27.86 -36.16
N VAL A 185 -21.57 28.48 -35.15
CA VAL A 185 -21.56 29.93 -34.91
C VAL A 185 -20.18 30.36 -34.41
N ASP A 186 -19.60 31.37 -35.05
CA ASP A 186 -18.22 31.86 -34.85
C ASP A 186 -18.19 33.27 -34.22
N ARG A 187 -16.98 33.71 -33.82
CA ARG A 187 -16.48 35.06 -33.47
C ARG A 187 -16.48 35.46 -31.99
N GLY A 188 -15.28 35.74 -31.49
CA GLY A 188 -15.03 36.43 -30.21
C GLY A 188 -13.54 36.69 -29.98
N GLN A 189 -13.16 37.96 -29.77
CA GLN A 189 -11.76 38.43 -29.76
C GLN A 189 -11.57 39.61 -28.78
N LEU A 190 -10.35 39.98 -28.36
CA LEU A 190 -9.04 39.52 -28.85
C LEU A 190 -8.31 38.55 -27.88
N GLU A 191 -7.37 38.86 -26.99
CA GLU A 191 -6.53 40.05 -26.73
C GLU A 191 -5.21 39.60 -26.05
N LYS A 192 -4.18 40.46 -25.96
CA LYS A 192 -2.93 40.16 -25.23
C LYS A 192 -2.41 41.36 -24.43
N GLU A 193 -1.91 41.08 -23.22
CA GLU A 193 -0.91 41.92 -22.56
C GLU A 193 0.37 41.11 -22.28
N GLY A 194 1.52 41.79 -22.28
CA GLY A 194 2.83 41.20 -22.01
C GLY A 194 3.64 42.04 -21.03
N ALA A 195 4.35 41.38 -20.12
CA ALA A 195 5.26 42.03 -19.18
C ALA A 195 6.72 41.82 -19.63
N THR A 196 7.51 42.90 -19.63
CA THR A 196 8.92 42.91 -20.04
C THR A 196 9.79 43.27 -18.85
N GLU A 197 10.72 42.40 -18.45
CA GLU A 197 11.73 42.69 -17.43
C GLU A 197 13.14 42.41 -17.94
N SER A 198 14.06 43.35 -17.68
CA SER A 198 15.46 43.26 -18.07
C SER A 198 16.32 42.62 -16.98
N PRO A 199 17.32 41.78 -17.32
CA PRO A 199 18.12 41.06 -16.33
C PRO A 199 19.12 41.99 -15.61
N ARG A 200 19.08 42.04 -14.28
CA ARG A 200 20.18 42.55 -13.45
C ARG A 200 21.18 41.43 -13.17
N GLN A 201 22.46 41.70 -13.42
CA GLN A 201 23.56 40.80 -13.04
C GLN A 201 23.77 40.84 -11.52
N THR A 202 23.83 39.67 -10.86
CA THR A 202 24.30 39.54 -9.47
C THR A 202 25.18 38.30 -9.31
N SER A 203 26.40 38.53 -8.80
CA SER A 203 27.49 37.60 -8.47
C SER A 203 27.17 36.11 -8.31
N HIS A 204 28.00 35.25 -8.91
CA HIS A 204 28.00 33.80 -8.69
C HIS A 204 28.50 33.41 -7.30
N ARG A 205 27.62 33.51 -6.29
CA ARG A 205 27.71 32.67 -5.09
C ARG A 205 26.90 31.40 -5.34
N GLN A 206 27.52 30.23 -5.30
CA GLN A 206 26.78 28.96 -5.37
C GLN A 206 26.01 28.74 -4.06
N GLU A 207 24.79 29.25 -3.99
CA GLU A 207 23.81 28.77 -3.00
C GLU A 207 23.60 27.27 -3.20
N LEU A 208 23.77 26.46 -2.15
CA LEU A 208 23.13 25.15 -2.07
C LEU A 208 21.61 25.36 -1.92
N ARG A 209 20.95 25.72 -3.02
CA ARG A 209 19.48 25.73 -3.07
C ARG A 209 19.02 24.30 -2.89
N VAL A 210 18.42 24.02 -1.73
CA VAL A 210 17.62 22.82 -1.49
C VAL A 210 16.55 22.75 -2.59
N ARG A 211 16.68 21.77 -3.48
CA ARG A 211 15.80 21.63 -4.65
C ARG A 211 14.78 20.54 -4.39
N THR A 212 13.75 20.83 -3.60
CA THR A 212 12.56 19.97 -3.58
C THR A 212 11.74 20.20 -4.83
N ARG A 213 11.52 19.16 -5.63
CA ARG A 213 10.63 19.18 -6.79
C ARG A 213 9.31 18.51 -6.43
N VAL A 214 8.26 19.31 -6.30
CA VAL A 214 6.89 18.81 -6.14
C VAL A 214 6.26 18.67 -7.53
N SER A 215 5.69 17.50 -7.81
CA SER A 215 4.98 17.18 -9.06
C SER A 215 3.51 16.91 -8.74
N VAL A 216 2.60 17.48 -9.53
CA VAL A 216 1.16 17.27 -9.36
C VAL A 216 0.61 16.53 -10.57
N ARG A 217 0.39 15.22 -10.45
CA ARG A 217 -0.29 14.42 -11.48
C ARG A 217 -1.81 14.55 -11.30
N ARG A 218 -2.53 14.75 -12.40
CA ARG A 218 -4.00 14.80 -12.43
C ARG A 218 -4.56 13.53 -13.11
N PRO A 219 -5.79 13.12 -12.82
CA PRO A 219 -6.51 12.14 -13.65
C PRO A 219 -6.57 12.59 -15.11
N LEU A 220 -6.64 11.65 -16.03
CA LEU A 220 -6.75 11.93 -17.46
C LEU A 220 -8.16 12.40 -17.76
N LEU A 221 -8.31 13.64 -18.21
CA LEU A 221 -9.59 14.14 -18.73
C LEU A 221 -9.95 13.31 -19.96
N SER A 222 -11.21 12.85 -20.03
CA SER A 222 -11.72 12.09 -21.17
C SER A 222 -11.97 13.04 -22.35
N SER A 223 -10.90 13.31 -23.12
CA SER A 223 -10.97 14.09 -24.35
C SER A 223 -11.75 13.35 -25.44
N THR A 224 -13.01 13.72 -25.62
CA THR A 224 -13.75 13.40 -26.85
C THR A 224 -13.14 14.19 -28.02
N SER A 225 -12.56 13.48 -28.98
CA SER A 225 -11.91 14.00 -30.21
C SER A 225 -10.58 14.75 -30.02
N GLY A 226 -9.82 14.91 -31.12
CA GLY A 226 -8.64 15.77 -31.21
C GLY A 226 -7.30 15.11 -30.86
N GLY A 227 -6.74 14.32 -31.78
CA GLY A 227 -5.38 13.80 -31.64
C GLY A 227 -4.32 14.86 -31.98
N ALA A 228 -3.48 15.24 -31.02
CA ALA A 228 -2.29 16.06 -31.22
C ALA A 228 -1.11 15.51 -30.39
N PRO A 229 0.12 15.38 -30.93
CA PRO A 229 1.25 14.87 -30.19
C PRO A 229 1.75 15.88 -29.15
N PHE A 230 2.08 15.41 -27.95
CA PHE A 230 2.77 16.23 -26.95
C PHE A 230 4.13 16.73 -27.48
N PRO A 231 4.57 17.96 -27.13
CA PRO A 231 5.80 18.52 -27.69
C PRO A 231 7.04 17.70 -27.31
N GLN A 232 7.75 17.20 -28.33
CA GLN A 232 9.10 16.69 -28.14
C GLN A 232 10.02 17.88 -27.82
N HIS A 233 10.55 17.95 -26.60
CA HIS A 233 11.59 18.92 -26.26
C HIS A 233 12.89 18.55 -26.99
N ARG A 234 13.03 19.09 -28.20
CA ARG A 234 14.22 18.96 -29.04
C ARG A 234 15.38 19.68 -28.36
N ALA A 235 16.34 18.92 -27.83
CA ALA A 235 17.56 19.48 -27.26
C ALA A 235 18.39 20.14 -28.36
N HIS A 236 18.39 21.48 -28.42
CA HIS A 236 19.30 22.22 -29.29
C HIS A 236 20.71 22.16 -28.70
N ALA A 237 21.56 21.34 -29.31
CA ALA A 237 23.01 21.49 -29.17
C ALA A 237 23.44 22.72 -29.99
N GLY A 238 23.64 23.85 -29.32
CA GLY A 238 24.40 24.95 -29.89
C GLY A 238 25.87 24.57 -29.97
N GLY A 239 26.53 24.89 -31.07
CA GLY A 239 27.97 24.70 -31.24
C GLY A 239 28.63 26.05 -31.52
N ASP A 240 29.63 26.37 -30.70
CA ASP A 240 30.71 27.32 -30.99
C ASP A 240 32.01 26.51 -30.81
N HIS A 241 32.79 26.27 -31.85
CA HIS A 241 33.77 27.13 -32.54
C HIS A 241 35.18 27.08 -31.89
N ASP A 242 36.21 27.28 -32.72
CA ASP A 242 37.61 27.02 -32.39
C ASP A 242 38.14 27.90 -31.26
N ASP A 243 39.07 27.33 -30.47
CA ASP A 243 40.31 28.07 -30.22
C ASP A 243 41.53 27.13 -30.22
N ARG A 244 42.68 27.63 -30.71
CA ARG A 244 43.89 26.84 -31.00
C ARG A 244 45.11 27.38 -30.25
N VAL A 245 45.64 26.60 -29.31
CA VAL A 245 46.96 26.88 -28.71
C VAL A 245 47.85 25.63 -28.77
N ARG A 246 49.09 25.82 -29.26
CA ARG A 246 50.20 24.84 -29.25
C ARG A 246 51.01 25.05 -27.95
N HIS A 247 51.88 24.18 -27.43
CA HIS A 247 52.74 23.11 -27.98
C HIS A 247 53.03 22.06 -26.88
N GLY A 248 53.54 20.88 -27.23
CA GLY A 248 54.11 19.95 -26.24
C GLY A 248 54.43 18.55 -26.76
N ASN A 249 55.59 18.37 -27.41
CA ASN A 249 56.05 17.05 -27.85
C ASN A 249 56.84 16.35 -26.73
N GLY A 250 56.33 15.23 -26.22
CA GLY A 250 57.05 14.34 -25.29
C GLY A 250 56.73 12.88 -25.57
N ARG A 251 57.70 12.12 -26.10
CA ARG A 251 57.56 10.68 -26.40
C ARG A 251 58.09 9.85 -25.25
N HIS A 252 57.24 9.06 -24.60
CA HIS A 252 57.65 7.80 -23.96
C HIS A 252 56.57 6.74 -24.17
N SER A 253 56.99 5.49 -24.26
CA SER A 253 56.21 4.36 -24.77
C SER A 253 56.05 3.25 -23.73
N CYS A 254 54.83 2.73 -23.57
CA CYS A 254 54.56 1.43 -22.93
C CYS A 254 53.30 0.78 -23.55
N PRO A 255 53.11 -0.56 -23.42
CA PRO A 255 52.25 -1.33 -24.32
C PRO A 255 50.77 -1.41 -23.92
N ARG A 256 49.93 -1.83 -24.86
CA ARG A 256 48.51 -2.19 -24.63
C ARG A 256 48.39 -3.60 -24.02
N PRO A 257 47.48 -3.85 -23.07
CA PRO A 257 47.02 -5.21 -22.74
C PRO A 257 46.08 -5.78 -23.84
N PRO A 258 45.94 -7.11 -23.95
CA PRO A 258 45.09 -7.77 -24.94
C PRO A 258 43.58 -7.69 -24.58
N PRO A 259 42.67 -7.93 -25.55
CA PRO A 259 41.23 -7.97 -25.28
C PRO A 259 40.84 -9.18 -24.43
N ILE A 260 39.97 -8.96 -23.44
CA ILE A 260 39.38 -10.04 -22.63
C ILE A 260 38.25 -10.69 -23.43
N LEU A 261 38.32 -12.02 -23.58
CA LEU A 261 37.27 -12.83 -24.20
C LEU A 261 36.02 -12.87 -23.30
N PHE A 262 34.85 -12.60 -23.90
CA PHE A 262 33.56 -12.86 -23.25
C PHE A 262 33.26 -14.36 -23.27
N CYS A 263 33.15 -14.98 -22.10
CA CYS A 263 32.43 -16.24 -21.96
C CYS A 263 30.92 -15.96 -21.93
N PRO A 264 30.09 -16.75 -22.64
CA PRO A 264 28.64 -16.56 -22.64
C PRO A 264 28.01 -16.99 -21.31
N LEU A 265 26.97 -16.28 -20.87
CA LEU A 265 26.10 -16.76 -19.79
C LEU A 265 25.32 -18.00 -20.26
N PRO A 266 25.05 -18.98 -19.37
CA PRO A 266 24.07 -20.03 -19.65
C PRO A 266 22.65 -19.46 -19.81
N PRO A 267 21.78 -20.10 -20.59
CA PRO A 267 20.45 -19.58 -20.90
C PRO A 267 19.52 -19.52 -19.68
N ALA A 268 18.55 -18.61 -19.73
CA ALA A 268 17.64 -18.34 -18.62
C ALA A 268 16.76 -19.55 -18.27
N ALA A 269 16.68 -19.87 -16.98
CA ALA A 269 15.70 -20.82 -16.46
C ALA A 269 14.26 -20.30 -16.67
N THR A 270 13.34 -21.21 -17.00
CA THR A 270 11.99 -20.92 -17.49
C THR A 270 11.17 -20.07 -16.52
N GLN A 271 10.72 -18.89 -16.95
CA GLN A 271 9.82 -18.07 -16.15
C GLN A 271 8.41 -18.69 -16.10
N THR A 272 7.96 -19.06 -14.90
CA THR A 272 6.53 -19.36 -14.67
C THR A 272 5.74 -18.05 -14.52
N PRO A 273 4.46 -17.98 -14.95
CA PRO A 273 3.74 -16.71 -15.02
C PRO A 273 3.54 -16.00 -13.66
N LEU A 274 3.94 -14.72 -13.60
CA LEU A 274 3.83 -13.87 -12.40
C LEU A 274 2.39 -13.63 -11.92
N GLU A 275 1.38 -13.81 -12.77
CA GLU A 275 -0.04 -13.65 -12.39
C GLU A 275 -0.42 -14.56 -11.21
N SER A 276 0.21 -15.74 -11.11
CA SER A 276 0.03 -16.68 -10.01
C SER A 276 0.53 -16.16 -8.65
N ALA A 277 1.41 -15.15 -8.61
CA ALA A 277 1.93 -14.58 -7.37
C ALA A 277 0.94 -13.55 -6.78
N ALA A 278 0.37 -12.69 -7.63
CA ALA A 278 -0.59 -11.66 -7.22
C ALA A 278 -1.92 -12.25 -6.70
N HIS A 279 -2.30 -13.46 -7.15
CA HIS A 279 -3.44 -14.18 -6.60
C HIS A 279 -3.11 -14.70 -5.18
N ARG A 280 -1.95 -15.35 -5.00
CA ARG A 280 -1.52 -15.95 -3.73
C ARG A 280 -1.24 -14.93 -2.62
N SER A 281 -0.74 -13.73 -2.94
CA SER A 281 -0.57 -12.67 -1.94
C SER A 281 -1.91 -12.13 -1.40
N SER A 282 -2.96 -12.09 -2.24
CA SER A 282 -4.29 -11.66 -1.81
C SER A 282 -4.97 -12.60 -0.82
N GLU A 283 -4.63 -13.89 -0.82
CA GLU A 283 -5.19 -14.89 0.09
C GLU A 283 -4.54 -14.88 1.48
N ARG A 284 -3.23 -14.58 1.55
CA ARG A 284 -2.44 -14.48 2.80
C ARG A 284 -2.77 -13.22 3.61
N ALA A 285 -2.96 -12.09 2.92
CA ALA A 285 -3.11 -10.78 3.55
C ALA A 285 -4.30 -10.66 4.52
N LEU A 286 -5.29 -11.56 4.45
CA LEU A 286 -6.50 -11.49 5.27
C LEU A 286 -6.46 -12.32 6.57
N THR A 287 -5.38 -13.02 6.89
CA THR A 287 -5.38 -14.01 7.99
C THR A 287 -5.49 -13.40 9.40
N ALA A 288 -5.17 -12.11 9.56
CA ALA A 288 -5.34 -11.37 10.81
C ALA A 288 -6.77 -10.77 10.99
N VAL A 289 -7.57 -10.71 9.92
CA VAL A 289 -8.81 -9.91 9.86
C VAL A 289 -9.92 -10.40 10.80
N THR A 290 -10.01 -11.72 11.02
CA THR A 290 -10.99 -12.30 11.95
C THR A 290 -10.59 -12.14 13.43
N ARG A 291 -9.34 -11.76 13.72
CA ARG A 291 -8.73 -11.98 15.05
C ARG A 291 -8.89 -10.82 16.03
N ARG A 292 -9.24 -9.60 15.59
CA ARG A 292 -9.39 -8.46 16.54
C ARG A 292 -10.52 -8.68 17.54
N ALA A 293 -11.63 -9.30 17.15
CA ALA A 293 -12.70 -9.65 18.09
C ALA A 293 -12.23 -10.70 19.12
N ALA A 294 -11.68 -11.82 18.64
CA ALA A 294 -11.17 -12.92 19.47
C ALA A 294 -9.96 -12.57 20.37
N LEU A 295 -9.33 -11.40 20.17
CA LEU A 295 -8.28 -10.84 21.01
C LEU A 295 -8.72 -9.61 21.81
N ARG A 296 -9.87 -8.98 21.50
CA ARG A 296 -10.41 -7.85 22.27
C ARG A 296 -11.34 -8.31 23.37
N GLU A 297 -12.32 -9.16 23.08
CA GLU A 297 -13.25 -9.63 24.11
C GLU A 297 -12.52 -10.48 25.16
N ALA A 298 -11.68 -11.42 24.69
CA ALA A 298 -10.85 -12.26 25.54
C ALA A 298 -9.74 -11.53 26.32
N ALA A 299 -9.58 -10.21 26.13
CA ALA A 299 -8.61 -9.38 26.85
C ALA A 299 -9.24 -8.21 27.62
N LEU A 300 -10.57 -8.19 27.75
CA LEU A 300 -11.36 -7.22 28.52
C LEU A 300 -12.42 -7.86 29.43
N LYS A 301 -12.74 -9.16 29.28
CA LYS A 301 -13.44 -9.94 30.31
C LYS A 301 -12.47 -10.90 31.03
N VAL A 302 -11.73 -10.33 31.98
CA VAL A 302 -11.28 -11.06 33.17
C VAL A 302 -12.02 -10.40 34.34
N ASP A 303 -12.61 -11.22 35.20
CA ASP A 303 -13.46 -10.83 36.34
C ASP A 303 -14.86 -10.26 36.00
N SER A 304 -15.75 -11.14 35.51
CA SER A 304 -17.23 -11.07 35.70
C SER A 304 -17.87 -12.37 35.19
N GLY A 305 -18.62 -13.06 36.04
CA GLY A 305 -19.16 -14.40 35.79
C GLY A 305 -20.48 -14.45 35.00
N ASP A 306 -20.50 -13.92 33.78
CA ASP A 306 -21.63 -14.10 32.85
C ASP A 306 -21.53 -15.44 32.09
N GLU A 307 -22.64 -16.17 31.98
CA GLU A 307 -22.71 -17.36 31.11
C GLU A 307 -22.53 -17.00 29.63
N ALA A 308 -21.58 -17.67 28.97
CA ALA A 308 -21.30 -17.45 27.55
C ALA A 308 -22.43 -18.04 26.67
N GLN A 309 -23.39 -17.19 26.31
CA GLN A 309 -24.58 -17.57 25.55
C GLN A 309 -24.21 -18.13 24.17
N ARG A 310 -24.57 -19.41 23.92
CA ARG A 310 -24.24 -20.11 22.66
C ARG A 310 -24.90 -19.44 21.46
N THR A 311 -24.08 -18.90 20.56
CA THR A 311 -24.53 -18.35 19.27
C THR A 311 -24.30 -19.38 18.16
N ASN A 312 -25.34 -19.68 17.39
CA ASN A 312 -25.23 -20.58 16.24
C ASN A 312 -24.40 -19.91 15.12
N PRO A 313 -23.57 -20.67 14.37
CA PRO A 313 -22.77 -20.11 13.29
C PRO A 313 -23.67 -19.49 12.20
N PRO A 314 -23.24 -18.38 11.56
CA PRO A 314 -24.02 -17.71 10.52
C PRO A 314 -24.48 -18.62 9.39
N GLN A 315 -25.66 -18.30 8.83
CA GLN A 315 -26.25 -19.01 7.70
C GLN A 315 -25.26 -19.07 6.52
N GLY A 316 -24.89 -20.30 6.11
CA GLY A 316 -23.87 -20.56 5.09
C GLY A 316 -22.46 -20.86 5.62
N GLY A 317 -22.21 -20.77 6.94
CA GLY A 317 -20.97 -21.24 7.59
C GLY A 317 -19.69 -20.48 7.25
N ARG A 318 -19.76 -19.43 6.43
CA ARG A 318 -18.60 -18.63 5.98
C ARG A 318 -18.87 -17.14 6.10
N GLY A 319 -17.85 -16.39 6.53
CA GLY A 319 -17.81 -14.94 6.44
C GLY A 319 -17.23 -14.53 5.10
N ALA A 320 -17.91 -13.63 4.39
CA ALA A 320 -17.49 -13.13 3.08
C ALA A 320 -17.14 -11.64 3.13
N VAL A 321 -16.13 -11.26 2.34
CA VAL A 321 -15.71 -9.87 2.12
C VAL A 321 -15.50 -9.66 0.63
N GLN A 322 -16.03 -8.56 0.10
CA GLN A 322 -15.85 -8.13 -1.28
C GLN A 322 -15.24 -6.73 -1.32
N PHE A 323 -14.17 -6.60 -2.10
CA PHE A 323 -13.48 -5.35 -2.40
C PHE A 323 -13.82 -4.94 -3.84
N VAL A 324 -14.29 -3.71 -4.02
CA VAL A 324 -14.64 -3.14 -5.32
C VAL A 324 -13.80 -1.88 -5.52
N THR A 325 -12.73 -1.99 -6.30
CA THR A 325 -11.86 -0.84 -6.64
C THR A 325 -12.23 -0.33 -8.02
N GLN A 326 -12.95 0.78 -8.08
CA GLN A 326 -13.18 1.54 -9.32
C GLN A 326 -12.00 2.50 -9.53
N TYR A 327 -11.41 2.56 -10.73
CA TYR A 327 -10.28 3.46 -11.01
C TYR A 327 -10.19 3.85 -12.49
N GLN A 328 -9.39 4.86 -12.80
CA GLN A 328 -8.99 5.20 -14.16
C GLN A 328 -7.62 4.58 -14.48
N HIS A 329 -7.56 3.82 -15.56
CA HIS A 329 -6.32 3.29 -16.14
C HIS A 329 -5.54 4.41 -16.86
N SER A 330 -4.24 4.21 -17.02
CA SER A 330 -3.34 5.06 -17.82
C SER A 330 -3.79 5.22 -19.28
N SER A 331 -4.45 4.22 -19.85
CA SER A 331 -5.08 4.28 -21.18
C SER A 331 -6.43 5.05 -21.20
N GLY A 332 -6.67 5.93 -20.22
CA GLY A 332 -7.90 6.74 -20.06
C GLY A 332 -9.16 5.98 -19.60
N GLN A 333 -9.26 4.68 -19.89
CA GLN A 333 -10.39 3.80 -19.56
C GLN A 333 -10.70 3.80 -18.05
N ARG A 334 -11.99 3.84 -17.68
CA ARG A 334 -12.41 3.44 -16.33
C ARG A 334 -12.48 1.92 -16.25
N ARG A 335 -11.99 1.36 -15.14
CA ARG A 335 -11.99 -0.08 -14.85
C ARG A 335 -12.50 -0.32 -13.43
N ILE A 336 -13.08 -1.50 -13.20
CA ILE A 336 -13.52 -1.97 -11.90
C ILE A 336 -12.80 -3.28 -11.62
N ARG A 337 -12.03 -3.35 -10.53
CA ARG A 337 -11.45 -4.60 -10.02
C ARG A 337 -12.30 -5.08 -8.85
N VAL A 338 -12.89 -6.27 -8.99
CA VAL A 338 -13.66 -6.91 -7.92
C VAL A 338 -12.87 -8.11 -7.41
N THR A 339 -12.62 -8.15 -6.11
CA THR A 339 -12.05 -9.31 -5.41
C THR A 339 -13.06 -9.75 -4.35
N THR A 340 -13.57 -10.98 -4.42
CA THR A 340 -14.45 -11.55 -3.39
C THR A 340 -13.75 -12.73 -2.75
N ILE A 341 -13.74 -12.78 -1.42
CA ILE A 341 -13.13 -13.85 -0.63
C ILE A 341 -14.08 -14.30 0.46
N ALA A 342 -13.94 -15.57 0.85
CA ALA A 342 -14.65 -16.15 1.98
C ALA A 342 -13.68 -16.89 2.90
N ARG A 343 -13.99 -16.94 4.19
CA ARG A 343 -13.31 -17.74 5.21
C ARG A 343 -14.35 -18.45 6.07
N ASN A 344 -14.05 -19.65 6.55
CA ASN A 344 -14.95 -20.39 7.43
C ASN A 344 -15.12 -19.64 8.76
N TRP A 345 -16.32 -19.69 9.33
CA TRP A 345 -16.50 -19.39 10.75
C TRP A 345 -15.93 -20.53 11.59
N ALA A 346 -15.40 -20.19 12.78
CA ALA A 346 -14.93 -21.15 13.75
C ALA A 346 -15.35 -20.71 15.15
N ASP A 347 -15.82 -21.64 15.97
CA ASP A 347 -16.13 -21.36 17.38
C ASP A 347 -14.83 -21.29 18.19
N ALA A 348 -14.67 -20.21 18.95
CA ALA A 348 -13.48 -19.98 19.78
C ALA A 348 -13.37 -20.95 20.97
N GLN A 349 -14.46 -21.57 21.42
CA GLN A 349 -14.44 -22.55 22.52
C GLN A 349 -14.02 -23.95 22.02
N THR A 350 -14.64 -24.45 20.95
CA THR A 350 -14.41 -25.82 20.46
C THR A 350 -13.33 -25.94 19.37
N GLN A 351 -12.98 -24.87 18.66
CA GLN A 351 -12.13 -24.93 17.46
C GLN A 351 -10.87 -24.05 17.55
N ILE A 352 -10.40 -23.73 18.77
CA ILE A 352 -9.21 -22.89 18.99
C ILE A 352 -7.96 -23.42 18.28
N GLN A 353 -7.80 -24.74 18.13
CA GLN A 353 -6.71 -25.36 17.35
C GLN A 353 -6.79 -25.03 15.85
N SER A 354 -7.99 -25.01 15.26
CA SER A 354 -8.19 -24.60 13.86
C SER A 354 -7.92 -23.10 13.69
N ILE A 355 -8.24 -22.28 14.70
CA ILE A 355 -7.88 -20.85 14.74
C ILE A 355 -6.36 -20.67 14.89
N ALA A 356 -5.67 -21.49 15.67
CA ALA A 356 -4.22 -21.45 15.81
C ALA A 356 -3.51 -21.87 14.50
N ALA A 357 -3.85 -23.02 13.94
CA ALA A 357 -3.25 -23.55 12.71
C ALA A 357 -3.50 -22.67 11.48
N SER A 358 -4.55 -21.85 11.49
CA SER A 358 -4.83 -20.86 10.44
C SER A 358 -4.18 -19.49 10.68
N PHE A 359 -3.12 -19.38 11.50
CA PHE A 359 -2.39 -18.13 11.71
C PHE A 359 -1.31 -17.90 10.65
N ASP A 360 -1.20 -16.67 10.16
CA ASP A 360 -0.15 -16.22 9.25
C ASP A 360 0.69 -15.19 10.02
N GLN A 361 1.83 -15.65 10.51
CA GLN A 361 2.76 -14.82 11.28
C GLN A 361 3.39 -13.69 10.46
N GLU A 362 3.59 -13.87 9.16
CA GLU A 362 4.12 -12.85 8.26
C GLU A 362 3.12 -11.69 8.13
N ALA A 363 1.90 -11.99 7.66
CA ALA A 363 0.85 -10.99 7.44
C ALA A 363 0.45 -10.31 8.75
N SER A 364 0.36 -11.08 9.85
CA SER A 364 0.05 -10.53 11.17
C SER A 364 1.14 -9.60 11.69
N ALA A 365 2.43 -9.92 11.48
CA ALA A 365 3.52 -9.04 11.85
C ALA A 365 3.49 -7.71 11.09
N ILE A 366 3.23 -7.72 9.77
CA ILE A 366 3.14 -6.48 8.98
C ILE A 366 1.91 -5.64 9.35
N LEU A 367 0.75 -6.27 9.61
CA LEU A 367 -0.45 -5.56 10.03
C LEU A 367 -0.31 -4.96 11.44
N MET A 368 0.40 -5.64 12.35
CA MET A 368 0.75 -5.12 13.68
C MET A 368 1.81 -4.02 13.60
N ALA A 369 2.79 -4.13 12.70
CA ALA A 369 3.77 -3.09 12.42
C ALA A 369 3.12 -1.81 11.88
N ARG A 370 2.22 -1.91 10.89
CA ARG A 370 1.47 -0.76 10.36
C ARG A 370 0.65 -0.07 11.44
N LEU A 371 0.03 -0.83 12.36
CA LEU A 371 -0.69 -0.26 13.49
C LEU A 371 0.26 0.39 14.52
N ALA A 372 1.41 -0.22 14.83
CA ALA A 372 2.42 0.35 15.74
C ALA A 372 3.03 1.65 15.19
N VAL A 373 3.32 1.71 13.90
CA VAL A 373 3.90 2.89 13.25
C VAL A 373 2.87 4.01 13.11
N TYR A 374 1.61 3.68 12.79
CA TYR A 374 0.52 4.67 12.80
C TYR A 374 0.32 5.28 14.20
N ARG A 375 0.34 4.45 15.25
CA ARG A 375 0.38 4.91 16.65
C ARG A 375 1.56 5.84 16.90
N ALA A 376 2.77 5.44 16.52
CA ALA A 376 3.99 6.25 16.63
C ALA A 376 4.05 7.48 15.69
N GLU A 377 2.98 7.80 14.95
CA GLU A 377 2.77 9.06 14.23
C GLU A 377 1.62 9.91 14.79
N THR A 378 0.77 9.36 15.67
CA THR A 378 -0.49 9.98 16.13
C THR A 378 -0.62 10.09 17.65
N GLU A 379 0.06 9.23 18.40
CA GLU A 379 0.08 9.20 19.87
C GLU A 379 1.43 9.81 20.35
N GLU A 380 1.41 10.89 21.13
CA GLU A 380 2.63 11.53 21.66
C GLU A 380 3.23 10.72 22.82
N GLY A 381 4.10 9.73 22.54
CA GLY A 381 4.87 9.04 23.57
C GLY A 381 5.53 7.71 23.16
N PRO A 382 6.31 7.07 24.06
CA PRO A 382 6.91 5.75 23.83
C PRO A 382 5.90 4.58 23.92
N ASP A 383 4.60 4.88 24.07
CA ASP A 383 3.57 3.89 24.37
C ASP A 383 3.25 2.95 23.21
N ALA A 384 3.58 3.32 21.97
CA ALA A 384 3.49 2.40 20.82
C ALA A 384 4.36 1.14 21.01
N LEU A 385 5.55 1.28 21.61
CA LEU A 385 6.43 0.14 21.94
C LEU A 385 5.87 -0.69 23.09
N ARG A 386 5.41 -0.03 24.17
CA ARG A 386 4.78 -0.72 25.32
C ARG A 386 3.50 -1.46 24.91
N TRP A 387 2.72 -0.89 24.00
CA TRP A 387 1.53 -1.51 23.42
C TRP A 387 1.87 -2.74 22.59
N LEU A 388 2.92 -2.67 21.77
CA LEU A 388 3.42 -3.77 20.94
C LEU A 388 3.91 -4.94 21.79
N ASP A 389 4.76 -4.66 22.78
CA ASP A 389 5.27 -5.67 23.73
C ASP A 389 4.11 -6.33 24.50
N ARG A 390 3.11 -5.54 24.94
CA ARG A 390 1.88 -6.08 25.56
C ARG A 390 1.06 -6.98 24.63
N GLN A 391 1.01 -6.70 23.32
CA GLN A 391 0.30 -7.57 22.38
C GLN A 391 1.08 -8.86 22.11
N LEU A 392 2.42 -8.80 22.05
CA LEU A 392 3.27 -9.99 21.94
C LEU A 392 3.09 -10.90 23.17
N ILE A 393 3.17 -10.36 24.39
CA ILE A 393 2.97 -11.13 25.63
C ILE A 393 1.60 -11.81 25.64
N ARG A 394 0.53 -11.09 25.26
CA ARG A 394 -0.83 -11.65 25.15
C ARG A 394 -0.96 -12.75 24.10
N LEU A 395 -0.18 -12.69 23.02
CA LEU A 395 -0.14 -13.75 22.00
C LEU A 395 0.55 -15.01 22.56
N CYS A 396 1.71 -14.84 23.21
CA CYS A 396 2.44 -15.92 23.88
C CYS A 396 1.59 -16.61 24.96
N GLN A 397 0.88 -15.84 25.79
CA GLN A 397 0.01 -16.36 26.85
C GLN A 397 -1.24 -17.08 26.33
N LYS A 398 -1.63 -16.90 25.06
CA LYS A 398 -2.85 -17.48 24.47
C LYS A 398 -2.58 -18.63 23.48
N PHE A 399 -1.39 -18.69 22.89
CA PHE A 399 -1.04 -19.66 21.82
C PHE A 399 0.35 -20.32 22.00
N GLY A 400 1.07 -20.03 23.08
CA GLY A 400 2.28 -20.76 23.46
C GLY A 400 1.97 -21.78 24.55
N ASP A 401 2.65 -22.93 24.50
CA ASP A 401 2.55 -23.99 25.50
C ASP A 401 3.60 -23.76 26.60
N TYR A 402 3.20 -23.73 27.86
CA TYR A 402 4.10 -23.54 29.00
C TYR A 402 3.51 -24.05 30.32
N HIS A 403 4.38 -24.39 31.26
CA HIS A 403 4.03 -24.55 32.67
C HIS A 403 4.11 -23.20 33.39
N LYS A 404 3.15 -22.92 34.26
CA LYS A 404 3.13 -21.68 35.04
C LYS A 404 4.39 -21.59 35.90
N ASP A 405 4.99 -20.40 35.94
CA ASP A 405 6.18 -20.04 36.73
C ASP A 405 7.50 -20.77 36.34
N ASP A 406 7.55 -21.58 35.27
CA ASP A 406 8.79 -22.06 34.64
C ASP A 406 9.01 -21.48 33.22
N PRO A 407 9.93 -20.52 33.04
CA PRO A 407 10.25 -19.94 31.73
C PRO A 407 10.85 -20.93 30.70
N ASN A 408 11.48 -22.04 31.13
CA ASN A 408 12.17 -22.96 30.22
C ASN A 408 11.21 -23.93 29.51
N SER A 409 10.01 -24.11 30.08
CA SER A 409 8.92 -24.87 29.49
C SER A 409 8.35 -24.25 28.20
N PHE A 410 8.51 -22.94 27.99
CA PHE A 410 7.79 -22.22 26.93
C PHE A 410 8.14 -22.69 25.51
N ARG A 411 7.12 -23.05 24.74
CA ARG A 411 7.22 -23.44 23.31
C ARG A 411 6.16 -22.72 22.47
N PHE A 412 6.46 -22.58 21.18
CA PHE A 412 5.52 -22.21 20.13
C PHE A 412 5.54 -23.28 19.04
N SER A 413 4.41 -23.47 18.37
CA SER A 413 4.37 -24.21 17.09
C SER A 413 4.97 -23.37 15.95
N GLU A 414 5.35 -24.03 14.87
CA GLU A 414 5.94 -23.43 13.65
C GLU A 414 5.11 -22.26 13.09
N THR A 415 3.78 -22.30 13.26
CA THR A 415 2.87 -21.23 12.82
C THR A 415 3.06 -19.90 13.55
N PHE A 416 3.68 -19.88 14.74
CA PHE A 416 3.94 -18.70 15.56
C PHE A 416 5.44 -18.43 15.83
N SER A 417 6.34 -19.37 15.52
CA SER A 417 7.75 -19.34 15.96
C SER A 417 8.56 -18.12 15.48
N LEU A 418 8.26 -17.58 14.30
CA LEU A 418 8.93 -16.39 13.73
C LEU A 418 8.29 -15.07 14.21
N TYR A 419 7.05 -15.10 14.72
CA TYR A 419 6.36 -13.87 15.14
C TYR A 419 7.14 -13.07 16.22
N PRO A 420 7.69 -13.68 17.30
CA PRO A 420 8.55 -12.97 18.24
C PRO A 420 9.82 -12.39 17.59
N GLN A 421 10.39 -13.06 16.59
CA GLN A 421 11.56 -12.56 15.85
C GLN A 421 11.21 -11.30 15.06
N PHE A 422 10.10 -11.31 14.31
CA PHE A 422 9.60 -10.12 13.61
C PHE A 422 9.32 -8.97 14.59
N MET A 423 8.75 -9.23 15.77
CA MET A 423 8.53 -8.20 16.79
C MET A 423 9.85 -7.66 17.37
N PHE A 424 10.86 -8.51 17.57
CA PHE A 424 12.21 -8.12 18.01
C PHE A 424 12.91 -7.19 17.01
N HIS A 425 12.80 -7.46 15.71
CA HIS A 425 13.35 -6.58 14.67
C HIS A 425 12.52 -5.30 14.52
N LEU A 426 11.18 -5.38 14.58
CA LEU A 426 10.28 -4.22 14.50
C LEU A 426 10.53 -3.20 15.62
N ARG A 427 10.58 -3.64 16.89
CA ARG A 427 10.74 -2.74 18.06
C ARG A 427 12.10 -2.01 18.13
N ARG A 428 13.06 -2.41 17.30
CA ARG A 428 14.39 -1.78 17.14
C ARG A 428 14.62 -1.15 15.76
N SER A 429 13.64 -1.18 14.87
CA SER A 429 13.73 -0.62 13.51
C SER A 429 13.61 0.91 13.50
N PRO A 430 14.13 1.60 12.44
CA PRO A 430 13.95 3.05 12.26
C PRO A 430 12.48 3.52 12.21
N PHE A 431 11.52 2.61 11.96
CA PHE A 431 10.10 2.96 11.96
C PHE A 431 9.58 3.33 13.36
N LEU A 432 10.19 2.79 14.42
CA LEU A 432 9.80 3.05 15.82
C LEU A 432 10.92 3.71 16.63
N GLN A 433 12.19 3.32 16.42
CA GLN A 433 13.36 3.96 17.02
C GLN A 433 13.92 5.03 16.07
N VAL A 434 13.35 6.23 16.12
CA VAL A 434 13.74 7.36 15.24
C VAL A 434 15.05 8.06 15.65
N PHE A 435 15.67 7.68 16.77
CA PHE A 435 17.00 8.18 17.13
C PHE A 435 18.05 7.74 16.09
N ASN A 436 19.13 8.52 15.94
CA ASN A 436 20.11 8.41 14.86
C ASN A 436 19.55 8.53 13.41
N ASN A 437 18.30 8.93 13.23
CA ASN A 437 17.70 9.23 11.93
C ASN A 437 17.21 10.69 11.92
N SER A 438 17.27 11.37 10.78
CA SER A 438 16.60 12.67 10.65
C SER A 438 15.07 12.52 10.63
N PRO A 439 14.33 13.59 11.01
CA PRO A 439 12.90 13.73 10.76
C PRO A 439 12.44 13.39 9.33
N ASP A 440 13.23 13.77 8.32
CA ASP A 440 12.92 13.50 6.91
C ASP A 440 13.13 12.03 6.54
N GLU A 441 14.26 11.42 6.92
CA GLU A 441 14.51 9.98 6.73
C GLU A 441 13.44 9.13 7.43
N SER A 442 13.13 9.45 8.69
CA SER A 442 12.09 8.78 9.47
C SER A 442 10.73 8.83 8.75
N SER A 443 10.41 9.97 8.13
CA SER A 443 9.17 10.16 7.37
C SER A 443 9.17 9.44 6.03
N TYR A 444 10.32 9.38 5.34
CA TYR A 444 10.53 8.64 4.10
C TYR A 444 10.42 7.13 4.31
N TYR A 445 11.07 6.58 5.33
CA TYR A 445 10.97 5.16 5.69
C TYR A 445 9.51 4.79 6.03
N ARG A 446 8.81 5.60 6.83
CA ARG A 446 7.39 5.37 7.16
C ARG A 446 6.48 5.49 5.94
N HIS A 447 6.69 6.47 5.04
CA HIS A 447 5.94 6.57 3.77
C HIS A 447 6.05 5.29 2.95
N GLN A 448 7.27 4.77 2.78
CA GLN A 448 7.51 3.59 1.97
C GLN A 448 6.91 2.34 2.64
N PHE A 449 7.08 2.16 3.95
CA PHE A 449 6.52 1.02 4.66
C PHE A 449 4.98 0.95 4.59
N MET A 450 4.29 2.10 4.65
CA MET A 450 2.82 2.17 4.64
C MET A 450 2.16 1.82 3.31
N ARG A 451 2.92 1.69 2.21
CA ARG A 451 2.38 1.41 0.86
C ARG A 451 2.84 0.07 0.26
N GLN A 452 3.84 -0.58 0.84
CA GLN A 452 4.48 -1.78 0.28
C GLN A 452 3.74 -3.08 0.56
N ASP A 453 4.00 -4.10 -0.27
CA ASP A 453 3.44 -5.45 -0.12
C ASP A 453 4.04 -6.22 1.06
N LEU A 454 3.50 -7.40 1.34
CA LEU A 454 3.94 -8.28 2.42
C LEU A 454 5.45 -8.56 2.37
N THR A 455 5.97 -8.97 1.20
CA THR A 455 7.36 -9.39 1.03
C THR A 455 8.33 -8.23 1.22
N GLN A 456 8.03 -7.06 0.65
CA GLN A 456 8.84 -5.86 0.82
C GLN A 456 8.77 -5.32 2.26
N SER A 457 7.59 -5.36 2.89
CA SER A 457 7.43 -4.97 4.30
C SER A 457 8.18 -5.91 5.27
N LEU A 458 8.27 -7.22 4.98
CA LEU A 458 9.09 -8.16 5.76
C LEU A 458 10.58 -7.83 5.68
N ILE A 459 11.11 -7.65 4.46
CA ILE A 459 12.51 -7.27 4.21
C ILE A 459 12.86 -5.94 4.92
N MET A 460 11.90 -5.01 4.97
CA MET A 460 12.05 -3.73 5.67
C MET A 460 12.13 -3.84 7.19
N ILE A 461 11.47 -4.83 7.80
CA ILE A 461 11.56 -5.10 9.24
C ILE A 461 12.80 -5.95 9.56
N GLN A 462 12.97 -7.06 8.84
CA GLN A 462 14.01 -8.06 9.05
C GLN A 462 14.77 -8.27 7.73
N PRO A 463 15.89 -7.54 7.51
CA PRO A 463 16.70 -7.67 6.31
C PRO A 463 17.24 -9.10 6.12
N ILE A 464 17.15 -9.62 4.90
CA ILE A 464 17.60 -10.98 4.57
C ILE A 464 19.13 -10.98 4.39
N LEU A 465 19.83 -11.83 5.16
CA LEU A 465 21.27 -12.02 5.05
C LEU A 465 21.58 -13.35 4.35
N TYR A 466 22.25 -13.27 3.19
CA TYR A 466 22.73 -14.41 2.42
C TYR A 466 24.23 -14.63 2.66
N ALA A 467 24.60 -15.87 2.98
CA ALA A 467 25.98 -16.32 3.05
C ALA A 467 26.36 -17.02 1.73
N TYR A 468 27.56 -16.71 1.24
CA TYR A 468 28.17 -17.33 0.05
C TYR A 468 29.46 -18.02 0.49
N SER A 469 29.65 -19.28 0.08
CA SER A 469 30.84 -20.06 0.43
C SER A 469 31.26 -20.95 -0.74
N PHE A 470 32.49 -21.47 -0.70
CA PHE A 470 32.94 -22.50 -1.66
C PHE A 470 32.29 -23.87 -1.41
N ASN A 471 31.68 -24.08 -0.23
CA ASN A 471 31.26 -25.41 0.25
C ASN A 471 29.75 -25.66 0.07
N GLY A 472 29.01 -24.78 -0.61
CA GLY A 472 27.59 -24.94 -0.86
C GLY A 472 26.96 -23.80 -1.66
N PRO A 473 25.71 -23.95 -2.13
CA PRO A 473 24.97 -22.88 -2.77
C PRO A 473 24.70 -21.71 -1.79
N PRO A 474 24.34 -20.51 -2.26
CA PRO A 474 24.03 -19.38 -1.40
C PRO A 474 22.88 -19.69 -0.44
N GLY A 475 23.14 -19.62 0.86
CA GLY A 475 22.18 -19.94 1.93
C GLY A 475 21.77 -18.70 2.71
N THR A 476 20.54 -18.65 3.21
CA THR A 476 20.12 -17.62 4.17
C THR A 476 20.64 -17.98 5.56
N PHE A 477 21.38 -17.07 6.21
CA PHE A 477 21.93 -17.32 7.55
C PHE A 477 20.84 -17.38 8.66
N LEU A 478 19.61 -16.96 8.34
CA LEU A 478 18.44 -17.06 9.20
C LEU A 478 17.49 -18.19 8.78
N ASN A 479 18.02 -19.33 8.29
CA ASN A 479 17.23 -20.56 8.17
C ASN A 479 17.36 -21.35 9.49
N PRO A 480 16.27 -21.63 10.22
CA PRO A 480 16.35 -22.32 11.51
C PRO A 480 16.83 -23.77 11.40
N ASP A 481 16.78 -24.38 10.21
CA ASP A 481 17.18 -25.77 9.94
C ASP A 481 18.70 -25.97 9.81
N LEU A 482 19.53 -25.04 10.33
CA LEU A 482 20.99 -25.03 10.19
C LEU A 482 21.75 -24.84 11.52
N SER A 483 21.12 -25.18 12.65
CA SER A 483 21.74 -25.21 13.99
C SER A 483 21.45 -26.51 14.74
#